data_AF-A0A067RFS2-F1
#
_entry.id   AF-A0A067RFS2-F1
#
_cell.length_a   1.000
_cell.length_b   1.000
_cell.length_c   1.000
_cell.angle_alpha   90.00
_cell.angle_beta   90.00
_cell.angle_gamma   90.00
#
_symmetry.space_group_name_H-M   'P 1'
#
loop_
_entity.id
_entity.type
_entity.pdbx_description
1 polymer ?
#
loop_
_entity_poly.entity_id
_entity_poly.type
_entity_poly.pdbx_seq_one_letter_code
_entity_poly.pdbx_strand_id
1 'polypeptide(L)'
;MYNFFFQLLFPLIFTNMIGMVDVEATVTSGGPSGQSGAIRWGIACGLRSFVSQDMVDKMRIAGLLQLDYRKHERKKPGQAGARKKYTWKKR
;
A
#
# COMPACT_ATOMS: atom_id res chain seq x y z
N MET A 1 7.37 1.86 15.03
CA MET A 1 6.42 2.97 14.86
C MET A 1 6.75 3.90 13.68
N TYR A 2 8.03 4.07 13.30
CA TYR A 2 8.46 5.05 12.27
C TYR A 2 8.20 4.70 10.80
N ASN A 3 7.82 3.46 10.47
CA ASN A 3 7.76 3.03 9.06
C ASN A 3 6.53 3.55 8.28
N PHE A 4 5.40 3.79 8.95
CA PHE A 4 4.15 4.19 8.27
C PHE A 4 4.18 5.62 7.73
N PHE A 5 4.87 6.52 8.43
CA PHE A 5 5.00 7.91 8.01
C PHE A 5 5.82 8.03 6.71
N PHE A 6 6.85 7.20 6.58
CA PHE A 6 7.66 7.15 5.35
C PHE A 6 6.84 6.74 4.13
N GLN A 7 5.86 5.83 4.29
CA GLN A 7 4.95 5.46 3.21
C GLN A 7 4.10 6.62 2.71
N LEU A 8 3.71 7.56 3.58
CA LEU A 8 2.92 8.73 3.21
C LEU A 8 3.77 9.75 2.44
N LEU A 9 5.01 9.97 2.87
CA LEU A 9 5.92 10.93 2.25
C LEU A 9 6.52 10.45 0.93
N PHE A 10 6.66 9.13 0.74
CA PHE A 10 7.29 8.53 -0.42
C PHE A 10 6.83 9.11 -1.78
N PRO A 11 5.52 9.20 -2.10
CA PRO A 11 5.06 9.76 -3.37
C PRO A 11 5.40 11.26 -3.54
N LEU A 12 5.41 12.04 -2.46
CA LEU A 12 5.76 13.46 -2.48
C LEU A 12 7.27 13.67 -2.74
N ILE A 13 8.11 12.86 -2.07
CA ILE A 13 9.56 12.85 -2.29
C ILE A 13 9.86 12.42 -3.73
N PHE A 14 9.24 11.33 -4.19
CA PHE A 14 9.49 10.78 -5.52
C PHE A 14 9.16 11.75 -6.66
N THR A 15 8.13 12.58 -6.47
CA THR A 15 7.68 13.56 -7.46
C THR A 15 8.27 14.96 -7.27
N ASN A 16 9.10 15.16 -6.23
CA ASN A 16 9.62 16.46 -5.80
C ASN A 16 8.54 17.52 -5.48
N MET A 17 7.37 17.07 -5.00
CA MET A 17 6.22 17.94 -4.69
C MET A 17 6.08 18.24 -3.19
N ILE A 18 7.13 18.02 -2.40
CA ILE A 18 7.13 18.32 -0.96
C ILE A 18 6.94 19.83 -0.77
N GLY A 19 5.95 20.21 0.05
CA GLY A 19 5.64 21.60 0.34
C GLY A 19 4.94 22.37 -0.79
N MET A 20 4.59 21.69 -1.89
CA MET A 20 3.89 22.29 -3.03
C MET A 20 2.39 21.95 -3.06
N VAL A 21 1.98 20.95 -2.29
CA VAL A 21 0.59 20.46 -2.26
C VAL A 21 0.13 20.26 -0.83
N ASP A 22 -1.15 20.55 -0.60
CA ASP A 22 -1.86 20.18 0.62
C ASP A 22 -2.60 18.87 0.40
N VAL A 23 -2.51 17.96 1.39
CA VAL A 23 -3.13 16.64 1.33
C VAL A 23 -4.10 16.48 2.49
N GLU A 24 -5.38 16.39 2.17
CA GLU A 24 -6.43 16.01 3.09
C GLU A 24 -6.95 14.62 2.70
N ALA A 25 -6.91 13.66 3.63
CA ALA A 25 -7.31 12.28 3.37
C ALA A 25 -8.14 11.72 4.52
N THR A 26 -9.28 11.11 4.18
CA THR A 26 -10.12 10.38 5.14
C THR A 26 -10.01 8.88 4.85
N VAL A 27 -9.68 8.09 5.86
CA VAL A 27 -9.63 6.63 5.78
C VAL A 27 -10.43 6.01 6.90
N THR A 28 -11.23 5.01 6.57
CA THR A 28 -12.05 4.26 7.51
C THR A 28 -11.67 2.79 7.48
N SER A 29 -11.71 2.13 8.65
CA SER A 29 -11.41 0.70 8.84
C SER A 29 -9.95 0.27 8.56
N GLY A 30 -9.65 -1.02 8.78
CA GLY A 30 -8.32 -1.59 8.59
C GLY A 30 -7.36 -1.39 9.76
N GLY A 31 -6.10 -1.75 9.55
CA GLY A 31 -5.00 -1.53 10.51
C GLY A 31 -4.04 -0.44 10.03
N PRO A 32 -3.13 0.05 10.89
CA PRO A 32 -2.29 1.22 10.59
C PRO A 32 -1.44 1.06 9.32
N SER A 33 -0.91 -0.15 9.07
CA SER A 33 -0.15 -0.44 7.85
C SER A 33 -1.01 -0.49 6.58
N GLY A 34 -2.26 -0.93 6.69
CA GLY A 34 -3.18 -0.96 5.56
C GLY A 34 -3.67 0.45 5.21
N GLN A 35 -3.94 1.25 6.26
CA GLN A 35 -4.33 2.64 6.12
C GLN A 35 -3.22 3.47 5.47
N SER A 36 -1.95 3.35 5.93
CA SER A 36 -0.83 4.07 5.31
C SER A 36 -0.63 3.71 3.84
N GLY A 37 -0.80 2.42 3.47
CA GLY A 37 -0.75 1.97 2.09
C GLY A 37 -1.88 2.53 1.22
N ALA A 38 -3.10 2.59 1.76
CA ALA A 38 -4.25 3.16 1.07
C ALA A 38 -4.08 4.66 0.82
N ILE A 39 -3.64 5.42 1.83
CA ILE A 39 -3.39 6.86 1.71
C ILE A 39 -2.24 7.11 0.72
N ARG A 40 -1.16 6.33 0.78
CA ARG A 40 -0.04 6.43 -0.18
C ARG A 40 -0.52 6.31 -1.63
N TRP A 41 -1.36 5.32 -1.91
CA TRP A 41 -1.90 5.12 -3.24
C TRP A 41 -2.83 6.28 -3.65
N GLY A 42 -3.68 6.77 -2.74
CA GLY A 42 -4.52 7.94 -2.98
C GLY A 42 -3.72 9.20 -3.33
N ILE A 43 -2.66 9.49 -2.57
CA ILE A 43 -1.75 10.62 -2.84
C ILE A 43 -1.10 10.47 -4.22
N ALA A 44 -0.56 9.28 -4.53
CA ALA A 44 0.06 9.02 -5.83
C ALA A 44 -0.93 9.20 -7.00
N CYS A 45 -2.18 8.77 -6.83
CA CYS A 45 -3.24 8.96 -7.80
C CYS A 45 -3.61 10.43 -8.00
N GLY A 46 -3.60 11.26 -6.95
CA GLY A 46 -3.83 12.70 -7.07
C GLY A 46 -2.68 13.45 -7.75
N LEU A 47 -1.44 13.10 -7.41
CA LEU A 47 -0.23 13.75 -7.94
C LEU A 47 -0.09 13.60 -9.46
N ARG A 48 -0.66 12.57 -10.06
CA ARG A 48 -0.59 12.32 -11.52
C ARG A 48 -1.04 13.50 -12.37
N SER A 49 -1.96 14.32 -11.85
CA SER A 49 -2.54 15.45 -12.58
C SER A 49 -1.63 16.68 -12.59
N PHE A 50 -0.63 16.70 -11.71
CA PHE A 50 0.30 17.83 -11.53
C PHE A 50 1.69 17.56 -12.13
N VAL A 51 1.97 16.34 -12.59
CA VAL A 51 3.29 15.92 -13.08
C VAL A 51 3.25 15.57 -14.57
N SER A 52 4.43 15.56 -15.21
CA SER A 52 4.57 15.18 -16.62
C SER A 52 4.27 13.69 -16.85
N GLN A 53 3.94 13.35 -18.10
CA GLN A 53 3.65 11.96 -18.48
C GLN A 53 4.84 11.01 -18.23
N ASP A 54 6.07 11.48 -18.45
CA ASP A 54 7.30 10.71 -18.13
C ASP A 54 7.41 10.39 -16.63
N MET A 55 7.03 11.34 -15.77
CA MET A 55 6.99 11.12 -14.32
C MET A 55 5.92 10.09 -13.95
N VAL A 56 4.76 10.12 -14.60
CA VAL A 56 3.70 9.12 -14.40
C VAL A 56 4.20 7.71 -14.74
N ASP A 57 4.97 7.56 -15.82
CA ASP A 57 5.54 6.27 -16.19
C ASP A 57 6.60 5.80 -15.18
N LYS A 58 7.44 6.70 -14.66
CA LYS A 58 8.35 6.42 -13.54
C LYS A 58 7.60 6.00 -12.27
N MET A 59 6.49 6.66 -11.94
CA MET A 59 5.63 6.29 -10.80
C MET A 59 5.01 4.90 -10.98
N ARG A 60 4.62 4.54 -12.22
CA ARG A 60 4.11 3.20 -12.54
C ARG A 60 5.18 2.14 -12.31
N ILE A 61 6.40 2.38 -12.80
CA ILE A 61 7.54 1.47 -12.61
C ILE A 61 7.91 1.34 -11.12
N ALA A 62 7.86 2.44 -10.37
CA ALA A 62 8.09 2.45 -8.92
C ALA A 62 6.96 1.77 -8.10
N GLY A 63 5.89 1.32 -8.75
CA GLY A 63 4.76 0.65 -8.09
C GLY A 63 3.87 1.57 -7.26
N LEU A 64 3.95 2.88 -7.45
CA LEU A 64 3.13 3.88 -6.74
C LEU A 64 1.67 3.87 -7.20
N LEU A 65 1.43 3.54 -8.47
CA LEU A 65 0.10 3.57 -9.08
C LEU A 65 -0.59 2.20 -9.07
N GLN A 66 0.07 1.15 -8.58
CA GLN A 66 -0.47 -0.20 -8.53
C GLN A 66 -1.14 -0.47 -7.17
N LEU A 67 -2.36 -0.99 -7.19
CA LEU A 67 -3.03 -1.47 -5.99
C LEU A 67 -2.37 -2.76 -5.47
N ASP A 68 -2.24 -2.89 -4.14
CA ASP A 68 -1.82 -4.14 -3.53
C ASP A 68 -3.00 -5.11 -3.43
N TYR A 69 -3.00 -6.15 -4.28
CA TYR A 69 -4.06 -7.17 -4.31
C TYR A 69 -3.91 -8.23 -3.21
N ARG A 70 -2.82 -8.21 -2.44
CA ARG A 70 -2.59 -9.20 -1.38
C ARG A 70 -3.63 -9.01 -0.28
N LYS A 71 -4.44 -10.05 -0.06
CA LYS A 71 -5.46 -10.09 0.98
C LYS A 71 -5.27 -11.34 1.83
N HIS A 72 -5.76 -11.30 3.05
CA HIS A 72 -5.71 -12.44 3.95
C HIS A 72 -6.45 -13.63 3.34
N GLU A 73 -5.72 -14.71 3.06
CA GLU A 73 -6.34 -15.95 2.58
C GLU A 73 -7.14 -16.60 3.71
N ARG A 74 -8.36 -17.03 3.41
CA ARG A 74 -9.22 -17.69 4.40
C ARG A 74 -8.64 -19.02 4.90
N LYS A 75 -9.04 -19.41 6.11
CA LYS A 75 -8.77 -20.75 6.65
C LYS A 75 -9.51 -21.83 5.84
N LYS A 76 -8.89 -23.00 5.68
CA LYS A 76 -9.49 -24.18 5.03
C LYS A 76 -9.92 -25.20 6.10
N PRO A 77 -11.06 -25.90 5.92
CA PRO A 77 -11.45 -26.97 6.84
C PRO A 77 -10.39 -28.07 6.85
N GLY A 78 -10.19 -28.72 8.00
CA GLY A 78 -9.13 -29.72 8.19
C GLY A 78 -7.70 -29.16 8.24
N GLN A 79 -7.52 -27.84 8.27
CA GLN A 79 -6.21 -27.18 8.42
C GLN A 79 -6.20 -26.24 9.62
N ALA A 80 -5.01 -26.02 10.21
CA ALA A 80 -4.83 -25.12 11.34
C ALA A 80 -4.94 -23.64 10.91
N GLY A 81 -4.48 -23.32 9.68
CA GLY A 81 -4.57 -21.98 9.09
C GLY A 81 -4.91 -22.05 7.59
N ALA A 82 -4.64 -20.96 6.85
CA ALA A 82 -4.88 -20.91 5.40
C ALA A 82 -4.01 -21.91 4.62
N ARG A 83 -2.76 -22.11 5.07
CA ARG A 83 -1.78 -23.03 4.48
C ARG A 83 -1.18 -24.01 5.49
N LYS A 84 -1.17 -23.66 6.78
CA LYS A 84 -0.61 -24.49 7.85
C LYS A 84 -1.48 -25.71 8.11
N LYS A 85 -0.91 -26.91 7.95
CA LYS A 85 -1.55 -28.18 8.29
C LYS A 85 -1.30 -28.52 9.77
N TYR A 86 -2.16 -29.35 10.35
CA TYR A 86 -1.89 -29.95 11.65
C TYR A 86 -0.68 -30.88 11.57
N THR A 87 0.00 -31.08 12.69
CA THR A 87 1.13 -32.00 12.78
C THR A 87 0.66 -33.41 12.42
N TRP A 88 1.26 -33.98 11.38
CA TRP A 88 0.97 -35.34 10.96
C TRP A 88 1.71 -36.32 11.88
N LYS A 89 1.00 -37.32 12.41
CA LYS A 89 1.60 -38.45 13.13
C LYS A 89 1.49 -39.69 12.26
N LYS A 90 2.62 -40.38 12.07
CA LYS A 90 2.73 -41.56 11.18
C LYS A 90 2.29 -42.86 11.84
N ARG A 91 2.39 -42.93 13.18
CA ARG A 91 2.21 -44.14 13.99
C ARG A 91 1.02 -43.94 14.91
#